data_AF-A0A3D1F3J3-F1
#
_entry.id   AF-A0A3D1F3J3-F1
#
_cell.length_a   1.000
_cell.length_b   1.000
_cell.length_c   1.000
_cell.angle_alpha   90.00
_cell.angle_beta   90.00
_cell.angle_gamma   90.00
#
_symmetry.space_group_name_H-M   'P 1'
#
loop_
_entity.id
_entity.type
_entity.pdbx_description
1 polymer ?
#
loop_
_entity_poly.entity_id
_entity_poly.type
_entity_poly.pdbx_seq_one_letter_code
_entity_poly.pdbx_strand_id
1 'polypeptide(L)'
;MGLLNHLSNPLLAYDAYARVSELVSKPFSNWELYDLSPLCYHGALVNNYQSLLKTTMEPGKISWGGIGTQMMKIDESKKPNTGMTRAMFSDPTGMVLIAGDHSMQNPRQAFKKQGATEPFDEFDPGGMRYLGLKEHMYVWVDAHDGLPAITNGQSKLKRKLVESKAYVGFAASQYQVKQELTDQDGRSQSVTQLFVPVQGMLLIITQAQPGQTLKGLRYSIPVPAVSSEASGSSLHIKQNRLNNKQQVSLSINSLVGGMPVIRDEKVEPYHRATVQIGSPRFDTPKALTVVDIPLGDQAVSVIALVPDANAKAWQSRQVKTQYVGNRLHITCMTPENQQVDLHMAFEPIAELAGVENPLPGLAQIFIQDQNQLTGFTVHGKAMKLEGQTWFKAASPISISGLQMSQGSILQVTGKATLYPFWSTSARSLIDNQQVIFPHEQTHRAGRWWLKSAD
;
A
#
# COMPACT_ATOMS: atom_id res chain seq x y z
N MET A 1 11.88 -23.04 -2.97
CA MET A 1 11.31 -22.46 -4.21
C MET A 1 11.07 -20.98 -3.96
N GLY A 2 11.22 -20.13 -4.97
CA GLY A 2 11.35 -18.69 -4.79
C GLY A 2 10.02 -17.94 -4.68
N LEU A 3 10.09 -16.71 -4.15
CA LEU A 3 8.94 -15.82 -3.95
C LEU A 3 8.10 -15.61 -5.22
N LEU A 4 8.72 -15.67 -6.41
CA LEU A 4 8.06 -15.39 -7.69
C LEU A 4 7.39 -16.60 -8.34
N ASN A 5 7.57 -17.82 -7.81
CA ASN A 5 6.80 -18.99 -8.25
C ASN A 5 5.28 -18.81 -7.97
N HIS A 6 4.90 -17.70 -7.32
CA HIS A 6 3.53 -17.27 -7.03
C HIS A 6 3.18 -15.90 -7.64
N LEU A 7 4.00 -15.31 -8.53
CA LEU A 7 3.58 -14.15 -9.34
C LEU A 7 2.55 -14.60 -10.39
N SER A 8 1.29 -14.64 -9.99
CA SER A 8 0.13 -14.93 -10.83
C SER A 8 -0.23 -13.80 -11.82
N ASN A 9 0.77 -13.08 -12.35
CA ASN A 9 0.56 -12.00 -13.31
C ASN A 9 1.72 -11.89 -14.33
N PRO A 10 1.45 -12.04 -15.63
CA PRO A 10 2.40 -11.67 -16.68
C PRO A 10 2.78 -10.18 -16.66
N LEU A 11 1.91 -9.30 -16.18
CA LEU A 11 2.19 -7.85 -16.10
C LEU A 11 3.13 -7.50 -14.94
N LEU A 12 3.04 -8.23 -13.81
CA LEU A 12 4.00 -8.07 -12.71
C LEU A 12 5.33 -8.73 -13.07
N ALA A 13 5.28 -9.84 -13.81
CA ALA A 13 6.46 -10.41 -14.45
C ALA A 13 7.11 -9.41 -15.42
N TYR A 14 6.34 -8.58 -16.14
CA TYR A 14 6.86 -7.58 -17.07
C TYR A 14 7.50 -6.35 -16.39
N ASP A 15 6.80 -5.66 -15.47
CA ASP A 15 7.39 -4.52 -14.71
C ASP A 15 8.66 -4.97 -13.98
N ALA A 16 8.63 -6.16 -13.38
CA ALA A 16 9.78 -6.71 -12.71
C ALA A 16 10.86 -7.24 -13.69
N TYR A 17 10.50 -7.70 -14.89
CA TYR A 17 11.45 -8.05 -15.96
C TYR A 17 12.23 -6.83 -16.46
N ALA A 18 11.54 -5.70 -16.71
CA ALA A 18 12.20 -4.45 -17.12
C ALA A 18 13.26 -4.04 -16.08
N ARG A 19 12.87 -4.03 -14.79
CA ARG A 19 13.78 -3.78 -13.66
C ARG A 19 14.90 -4.81 -13.58
N VAL A 20 14.66 -6.10 -13.84
CA VAL A 20 15.71 -7.13 -13.85
C VAL A 20 16.70 -6.93 -14.99
N SER A 21 16.24 -6.56 -16.18
CA SER A 21 17.12 -6.29 -17.33
C SER A 21 18.08 -5.13 -17.03
N GLU A 22 17.58 -4.07 -16.40
CA GLU A 22 18.40 -2.96 -15.90
C GLU A 22 19.36 -3.38 -14.78
N LEU A 23 18.90 -4.20 -13.84
CA LEU A 23 19.70 -4.64 -12.69
C LEU A 23 20.82 -5.63 -13.09
N VAL A 24 20.55 -6.56 -14.01
CA VAL A 24 21.57 -7.52 -14.52
C VAL A 24 22.67 -6.81 -15.32
N SER A 25 22.40 -5.62 -15.85
CA SER A 25 23.40 -4.79 -16.54
C SER A 25 24.41 -4.09 -15.61
N LYS A 26 24.23 -4.16 -14.28
CA LYS A 26 25.03 -3.43 -13.28
C LYS A 26 25.50 -4.36 -12.15
N PRO A 27 26.77 -4.26 -11.71
CA PRO A 27 27.25 -5.07 -10.58
C PRO A 27 26.54 -4.72 -9.27
N PHE A 28 26.41 -5.71 -8.38
CA PHE A 28 25.80 -5.56 -7.06
C PHE A 28 26.43 -4.42 -6.24
N SER A 29 25.62 -3.86 -5.34
CA SER A 29 26.03 -2.80 -4.41
C SER A 29 25.53 -3.09 -3.00
N ASN A 30 26.19 -2.51 -1.99
CA ASN A 30 25.90 -2.63 -0.55
C ASN A 30 24.64 -1.84 -0.14
N TRP A 31 23.64 -1.83 -1.02
CA TRP A 31 22.53 -0.89 -1.02
C TRP A 31 21.20 -1.63 -0.92
N GLU A 32 21.27 -2.79 -0.29
CA GLU A 32 20.18 -3.40 0.43
C GLU A 32 19.64 -2.32 1.38
N LEU A 33 18.48 -1.73 1.07
CA LEU A 33 17.58 -1.22 2.12
C LEU A 33 17.60 -2.31 3.17
N TYR A 34 18.08 -1.97 4.38
CA TYR A 34 18.83 -2.81 5.34
C TYR A 34 18.15 -4.09 5.83
N ASP A 35 17.61 -4.90 4.94
CA ASP A 35 16.26 -5.41 5.12
C ASP A 35 16.05 -6.53 4.08
N LEU A 36 15.94 -7.78 4.53
CA LEU A 36 16.13 -8.94 3.64
C LEU A 36 15.01 -9.16 2.58
N SER A 37 13.89 -8.44 2.60
CA SER A 37 12.79 -8.68 1.64
C SER A 37 12.99 -8.06 0.25
N PRO A 38 13.45 -6.81 0.07
CA PRO A 38 14.01 -6.33 -1.20
C PRO A 38 15.02 -7.32 -1.81
N LEU A 39 15.89 -7.90 -0.99
CA LEU A 39 16.81 -8.96 -1.39
C LEU A 39 16.11 -10.27 -1.80
N CYS A 40 15.13 -10.76 -1.03
CA CYS A 40 14.40 -11.97 -1.39
C CYS A 40 13.52 -11.78 -2.63
N TYR A 41 13.01 -10.58 -2.87
CA TYR A 41 12.33 -10.19 -4.10
C TYR A 41 13.31 -10.16 -5.28
N HIS A 42 14.43 -9.44 -5.16
CA HIS A 42 15.49 -9.39 -6.17
C HIS A 42 16.12 -10.76 -6.47
N GLY A 43 16.43 -11.55 -5.43
CA GLY A 43 16.96 -12.89 -5.57
C GLY A 43 15.93 -13.84 -6.21
N ALA A 44 14.65 -13.75 -5.86
CA ALA A 44 13.62 -14.53 -6.54
C ALA A 44 13.36 -14.06 -7.99
N LEU A 45 13.60 -12.78 -8.29
CA LEU A 45 13.61 -12.21 -9.65
C LEU A 45 14.72 -12.79 -10.51
N VAL A 46 15.98 -12.65 -10.08
CA VAL A 46 17.16 -13.17 -10.80
C VAL A 46 17.05 -14.69 -11.00
N ASN A 47 16.65 -15.44 -9.97
CA ASN A 47 16.48 -16.90 -10.05
C ASN A 47 15.30 -17.36 -10.95
N ASN A 48 14.41 -16.47 -11.40
CA ASN A 48 13.30 -16.81 -12.30
C ASN A 48 13.34 -16.06 -13.64
N TYR A 49 14.38 -15.28 -13.93
CA TYR A 49 14.50 -14.43 -15.13
C TYR A 49 14.20 -15.16 -16.45
N GLN A 50 14.66 -16.41 -16.60
CA GLN A 50 14.42 -17.26 -17.78
C GLN A 50 12.94 -17.64 -18.00
N SER A 51 12.10 -17.52 -16.97
CA SER A 51 10.64 -17.67 -17.09
C SER A 51 9.96 -16.36 -17.47
N LEU A 52 10.49 -15.22 -17.02
CA LEU A 52 9.96 -13.87 -17.31
C LEU A 52 10.19 -13.47 -18.78
N LEU A 53 11.34 -13.88 -19.35
CA LEU A 53 11.72 -13.66 -20.75
C LEU A 53 10.71 -14.16 -21.81
N LYS A 54 9.73 -14.97 -21.41
CA LYS A 54 8.73 -15.58 -22.32
C LYS A 54 7.42 -14.77 -22.41
N THR A 55 7.35 -13.59 -21.77
CA THR A 55 6.13 -12.78 -21.67
C THR A 55 6.23 -11.51 -22.53
N THR A 56 5.57 -11.50 -23.70
CA THR A 56 5.56 -10.37 -24.64
C THR A 56 4.39 -9.42 -24.39
N MET A 57 4.66 -8.25 -23.77
CA MET A 57 3.72 -7.12 -23.66
C MET A 57 4.46 -5.78 -23.73
N GLU A 58 3.74 -4.68 -23.93
CA GLU A 58 4.26 -3.31 -24.00
C GLU A 58 4.24 -2.58 -22.64
N PRO A 59 5.05 -1.50 -22.47
CA PRO A 59 5.31 -0.86 -21.17
C PRO A 59 4.17 0.05 -20.68
N GLY A 60 3.07 -0.56 -20.25
CA GLY A 60 2.10 0.07 -19.38
C GLY A 60 2.63 0.24 -17.95
N LYS A 61 2.35 1.38 -17.29
CA LYS A 61 2.51 1.48 -15.84
C LYS A 61 1.39 0.72 -15.15
N ILE A 62 1.72 -0.25 -14.31
CA ILE A 62 0.74 -1.22 -13.78
C ILE A 62 0.96 -1.37 -12.27
N SER A 63 -0.12 -1.23 -11.50
CA SER A 63 -0.10 -1.43 -10.06
C SER A 63 0.29 -2.86 -9.71
N TRP A 64 0.86 -3.06 -8.53
CA TRP A 64 1.20 -4.39 -8.07
C TRP A 64 1.12 -4.57 -6.57
N GLY A 65 1.20 -5.82 -6.14
CA GLY A 65 1.36 -6.12 -4.73
C GLY A 65 1.50 -7.61 -4.44
N GLY A 66 1.85 -7.89 -3.18
CA GLY A 66 1.96 -9.25 -2.65
C GLY A 66 2.41 -9.23 -1.19
N ILE A 67 2.17 -10.33 -0.49
CA ILE A 67 2.67 -10.61 0.85
C ILE A 67 3.56 -11.85 0.81
N GLY A 68 4.65 -11.86 1.57
CA GLY A 68 5.57 -12.99 1.64
C GLY A 68 6.32 -13.05 2.96
N THR A 69 6.58 -14.27 3.43
CA THR A 69 7.27 -14.53 4.70
C THR A 69 8.61 -15.21 4.43
N GLN A 70 9.68 -14.66 4.99
CA GLN A 70 10.99 -15.28 5.04
C GLN A 70 11.15 -15.97 6.41
N MET A 71 11.62 -17.22 6.42
CA MET A 71 11.89 -17.99 7.64
C MET A 71 13.29 -18.58 7.57
N MET A 72 14.10 -18.42 8.63
CA MET A 72 15.31 -19.20 8.84
C MET A 72 14.99 -20.38 9.78
N LYS A 73 15.29 -21.60 9.32
CA LYS A 73 14.90 -22.87 9.97
C LYS A 73 15.67 -23.19 11.26
N ILE A 74 16.89 -22.68 11.37
CA ILE A 74 17.75 -22.66 12.57
C ILE A 74 18.58 -21.38 12.42
N ASP A 75 18.79 -20.60 13.48
CA ASP A 75 19.68 -19.43 13.43
C ASP A 75 21.14 -19.76 13.76
N GLU A 76 22.05 -18.82 13.51
CA GLU A 76 23.49 -18.94 13.79
C GLU A 76 23.83 -19.16 15.28
N SER A 77 22.87 -18.96 16.19
CA SER A 77 22.98 -19.27 17.62
C SER A 77 22.27 -20.58 18.02
N LYS A 78 21.87 -21.40 17.04
CA LYS A 78 21.11 -22.65 17.20
C LYS A 78 19.74 -22.48 17.88
N LYS A 79 19.15 -21.27 17.82
CA LYS A 79 17.82 -20.99 18.37
C LYS A 79 16.70 -21.38 17.37
N PRO A 80 15.44 -21.48 17.84
CA PRO A 80 14.27 -21.76 17.01
C PRO A 80 14.08 -20.76 15.86
N ASN A 81 13.14 -21.11 14.96
CA ASN A 81 12.82 -20.33 13.76
C ASN A 81 12.71 -18.82 14.03
N THR A 82 13.45 -18.04 13.24
CA THR A 82 13.35 -16.57 13.17
C THR A 82 12.76 -16.21 11.82
N GLY A 83 11.77 -15.31 11.84
CA GLY A 83 10.85 -15.06 10.73
C GLY A 83 10.55 -13.59 10.51
N MET A 84 10.03 -13.27 9.34
CA MET A 84 9.67 -11.91 8.97
C MET A 84 8.68 -11.94 7.81
N THR A 85 7.51 -11.32 7.99
CA THR A 85 6.46 -11.24 6.95
C THR A 85 6.40 -9.81 6.43
N ARG A 86 6.35 -9.62 5.11
CA ARG A 86 6.18 -8.28 4.52
C ARG A 86 5.17 -8.27 3.41
N ALA A 87 4.47 -7.14 3.30
CA ALA A 87 3.64 -6.82 2.17
C ALA A 87 4.22 -5.63 1.41
N MET A 88 4.16 -5.67 0.09
CA MET A 88 4.61 -4.59 -0.78
C MET A 88 3.52 -4.33 -1.82
N PHE A 89 3.33 -3.06 -2.16
CA PHE A 89 2.33 -2.60 -3.11
C PHE A 89 2.86 -1.42 -3.93
N SER A 90 2.26 -1.21 -5.10
CA SER A 90 2.44 -0.03 -5.93
C SER A 90 1.12 0.35 -6.60
N ASP A 91 1.10 1.54 -7.22
CA ASP A 91 -0.02 2.01 -8.06
C ASP A 91 0.43 2.36 -9.49
N PRO A 92 -0.50 2.63 -10.43
CA PRO A 92 -0.15 2.96 -11.82
C PRO A 92 0.62 4.28 -12.01
N THR A 93 0.75 5.12 -10.97
CA THR A 93 1.57 6.35 -11.05
C THR A 93 3.04 6.08 -10.72
N GLY A 94 3.33 4.92 -10.13
CA GLY A 94 4.65 4.56 -9.59
C GLY A 94 4.83 4.95 -8.12
N MET A 95 3.75 5.10 -7.35
CA MET A 95 3.85 5.11 -5.89
C MET A 95 4.17 3.69 -5.40
N VAL A 96 4.89 3.56 -4.29
CA VAL A 96 5.27 2.30 -3.68
C VAL A 96 5.05 2.36 -2.17
N LEU A 97 4.37 1.37 -1.63
CA LEU A 97 4.20 1.11 -0.20
C LEU A 97 4.88 -0.22 0.16
N ILE A 98 5.65 -0.23 1.25
CA ILE A 98 6.13 -1.46 1.91
C ILE A 98 5.59 -1.44 3.34
N ALA A 99 5.12 -2.58 3.83
CA ALA A 99 4.75 -2.83 5.21
C ALA A 99 5.41 -4.13 5.72
N GLY A 100 5.63 -4.25 7.03
CA GLY A 100 6.43 -5.35 7.57
C GLY A 100 6.11 -5.73 9.01
N ASP A 101 5.95 -7.03 9.24
CA ASP A 101 5.94 -7.68 10.54
C ASP A 101 7.30 -8.32 10.81
N HIS A 102 7.98 -7.77 11.80
CA HIS A 102 9.27 -8.22 12.29
C HIS A 102 9.17 -8.87 13.68
N SER A 103 7.97 -9.12 14.21
CA SER A 103 7.77 -9.69 15.56
C SER A 103 8.40 -11.07 15.76
N MET A 104 8.62 -11.81 14.68
CA MET A 104 9.31 -13.11 14.65
C MET A 104 10.84 -13.01 14.46
N GLN A 105 11.42 -11.81 14.33
CA GLN A 105 12.84 -11.62 14.04
C GLN A 105 13.67 -11.65 15.33
N ASN A 106 14.74 -12.45 15.38
CA ASN A 106 15.66 -12.46 16.52
C ASN A 106 16.41 -11.10 16.62
N PRO A 107 16.32 -10.35 17.74
CA PRO A 107 16.98 -9.04 17.88
C PRO A 107 18.50 -9.07 17.63
N ARG A 108 19.17 -10.19 17.94
CA ARG A 108 20.62 -10.35 17.68
C ARG A 108 20.96 -10.45 16.18
N GLN A 109 20.01 -10.82 15.33
CA GLN A 109 20.23 -10.82 13.87
C GLN A 109 20.13 -9.40 13.29
N ALA A 110 19.26 -8.55 13.84
CA ALA A 110 19.17 -7.15 13.42
C ALA A 110 20.50 -6.44 13.67
N PHE A 111 20.99 -6.50 14.91
CA PHE A 111 22.31 -6.00 15.30
C PHE A 111 23.43 -6.52 14.39
N LYS A 112 23.55 -7.84 14.20
CA LYS A 112 24.68 -8.44 13.47
C LYS A 112 24.66 -8.27 11.95
N LYS A 113 23.48 -8.24 11.31
CA LYS A 113 23.37 -8.26 9.83
C LYS A 113 22.95 -6.92 9.23
N GLN A 114 22.21 -6.12 9.99
CA GLN A 114 21.65 -4.85 9.52
C GLN A 114 22.47 -3.65 10.03
N GLY A 115 23.67 -3.86 10.58
CA GLY A 115 24.60 -2.79 10.99
C GLY A 115 24.04 -1.78 11.99
N ALA A 116 23.10 -2.22 12.84
CA ALA A 116 22.43 -1.40 13.83
C ALA A 116 23.30 -1.14 15.07
N THR A 117 23.05 -0.05 15.78
CA THR A 117 23.81 0.38 16.97
C THR A 117 23.55 -0.48 18.20
N GLU A 118 22.32 -0.94 18.40
CA GLU A 118 21.89 -1.86 19.46
C GLU A 118 20.72 -2.75 18.96
N PRO A 119 20.19 -3.70 19.75
CA PRO A 119 18.96 -4.43 19.39
C PRO A 119 17.69 -3.57 19.54
N PHE A 120 16.64 -3.88 18.76
CA PHE A 120 15.30 -3.33 18.96
C PHE A 120 14.68 -3.76 20.30
N ASP A 121 14.08 -2.82 21.03
CA ASP A 121 13.23 -3.09 22.21
C ASP A 121 11.84 -3.64 21.82
N GLU A 122 11.22 -3.08 20.77
CA GLU A 122 9.95 -3.56 20.21
C GLU A 122 9.96 -3.47 18.67
N PHE A 123 9.56 -4.56 18.01
CA PHE A 123 9.30 -4.56 16.58
C PHE A 123 7.89 -4.04 16.30
N ASP A 124 7.76 -3.06 15.41
CA ASP A 124 6.45 -2.69 14.87
C ASP A 124 5.88 -3.86 14.02
N PRO A 125 4.72 -4.44 14.38
CA PRO A 125 4.30 -5.71 13.81
C PRO A 125 3.22 -5.48 12.75
N GLY A 126 3.66 -5.29 11.50
CA GLY A 126 2.80 -5.19 10.33
C GLY A 126 2.45 -3.76 9.92
N GLY A 127 3.04 -2.71 10.51
CA GLY A 127 2.80 -1.34 10.07
C GLY A 127 3.48 -0.99 8.74
N MET A 128 3.16 0.20 8.22
CA MET A 128 3.88 0.83 7.12
C MET A 128 5.37 0.91 7.44
N ARG A 129 6.23 0.66 6.46
CA ARG A 129 7.67 0.87 6.53
C ARG A 129 8.06 1.96 5.52
N TYR A 130 7.93 1.71 4.23
CA TYR A 130 8.38 2.69 3.23
C TYR A 130 7.23 3.21 2.39
N LEU A 131 7.21 4.53 2.17
CA LEU A 131 6.37 5.20 1.18
C LEU A 131 7.30 5.93 0.20
N GLY A 132 7.16 5.63 -1.09
CA GLY A 132 7.90 6.30 -2.15
C GLY A 132 7.05 6.60 -3.38
N LEU A 133 7.51 7.51 -4.25
CA LEU A 133 6.89 7.86 -5.53
C LEU A 133 7.95 8.41 -6.48
N LYS A 134 7.99 7.93 -7.73
CA LYS A 134 8.89 8.40 -8.81
C LYS A 134 10.38 8.46 -8.38
N GLU A 135 10.91 7.36 -7.82
CA GLU A 135 12.28 7.23 -7.26
C GLU A 135 12.56 7.96 -5.92
N HIS A 136 11.59 8.65 -5.32
CA HIS A 136 11.80 9.38 -4.06
C HIS A 136 11.16 8.66 -2.87
N MET A 137 11.84 8.66 -1.73
CA MET A 137 11.33 8.13 -0.46
C MET A 137 10.77 9.29 0.38
N TYR A 138 9.49 9.21 0.74
CA TYR A 138 8.76 10.26 1.46
C TYR A 138 8.51 9.93 2.94
N VAL A 139 8.45 8.64 3.28
CA VAL A 139 8.45 8.16 4.68
C VAL A 139 9.63 7.21 4.81
N TRP A 140 10.47 7.43 5.83
CA TRP A 140 11.70 6.66 6.07
C TRP A 140 11.60 5.97 7.41
N VAL A 141 11.32 4.67 7.41
CA VAL A 141 11.12 3.89 8.63
C VAL A 141 12.38 3.16 9.01
N ASP A 142 13.10 3.82 9.90
CA ASP A 142 14.37 3.37 10.44
C ASP A 142 14.60 4.02 11.81
N ALA A 143 13.55 4.15 12.62
CA ALA A 143 13.70 4.65 13.98
C ALA A 143 13.96 3.48 14.93
N HIS A 144 14.93 3.64 15.84
CA HIS A 144 15.28 2.64 16.86
C HIS A 144 14.04 2.15 17.62
N ASP A 145 13.14 3.06 17.96
CA ASP A 145 11.95 2.76 18.77
C ASP A 145 10.80 2.09 17.98
N GLY A 146 11.03 1.66 16.74
CA GLY A 146 9.98 1.05 15.89
C GLY A 146 8.87 2.03 15.51
N LEU A 147 9.21 3.21 14.97
CA LEU A 147 8.23 4.02 14.20
C LEU A 147 8.09 3.45 12.77
N PRO A 148 6.94 3.61 12.10
CA PRO A 148 5.76 4.33 12.53
C PRO A 148 4.92 3.46 13.46
N ALA A 149 4.07 4.06 14.26
CA ALA A 149 3.29 3.30 15.23
C ALA A 149 1.99 4.02 15.58
N ILE A 150 1.02 3.25 16.10
CA ILE A 150 -0.01 3.84 16.94
C ILE A 150 0.56 4.06 18.34
N THR A 151 0.44 5.30 18.83
CA THR A 151 0.89 5.75 20.16
C THR A 151 -0.29 6.38 20.92
N ASN A 152 -0.13 6.64 22.22
CA ASN A 152 -1.11 7.42 23.01
C ASN A 152 -0.69 8.91 23.16
N GLY A 153 0.33 9.36 22.44
CA GLY A 153 0.92 10.71 22.53
C GLY A 153 1.87 10.97 23.69
N GLN A 154 1.91 10.12 24.71
CA GLN A 154 2.91 10.18 25.79
C GLN A 154 3.97 9.07 25.64
N SER A 155 3.56 7.89 25.19
CA SER A 155 4.39 6.71 25.02
C SER A 155 3.89 5.82 23.88
N LYS A 156 4.73 4.86 23.50
CA LYS A 156 4.37 3.79 22.57
C LYS A 156 3.51 2.76 23.29
N LEU A 157 2.43 2.34 22.63
CA LEU A 157 1.60 1.24 23.07
C LEU A 157 2.29 -0.07 22.70
N LYS A 158 2.25 -1.09 23.55
CA LYS A 158 2.73 -2.41 23.16
C LYS A 158 1.85 -2.95 22.02
N ARG A 159 2.45 -3.41 20.92
CA ARG A 159 1.74 -3.86 19.71
C ARG A 159 1.86 -5.37 19.53
N LYS A 160 0.73 -6.02 19.21
CA LYS A 160 0.67 -7.44 18.80
C LYS A 160 -0.15 -7.55 17.52
N LEU A 161 0.44 -8.13 16.48
CA LEU A 161 -0.30 -8.49 15.27
C LEU A 161 -1.28 -9.63 15.57
N VAL A 162 -2.54 -9.43 15.20
CA VAL A 162 -3.59 -10.46 15.21
C VAL A 162 -3.72 -11.07 13.82
N GLU A 163 -3.68 -10.24 12.78
CA GLU A 163 -3.90 -10.64 11.39
C GLU A 163 -3.28 -9.62 10.41
N SER A 164 -2.74 -10.06 9.28
CA SER A 164 -2.51 -9.18 8.13
C SER A 164 -2.85 -9.86 6.80
N LYS A 165 -3.38 -9.10 5.85
CA LYS A 165 -3.86 -9.57 4.53
C LYS A 165 -3.58 -8.56 3.43
N ALA A 166 -3.25 -9.06 2.25
CA ALA A 166 -2.99 -8.27 1.05
C ALA A 166 -4.04 -8.52 -0.04
N TYR A 167 -4.62 -7.45 -0.56
CA TYR A 167 -5.62 -7.46 -1.62
C TYR A 167 -5.10 -6.63 -2.80
N VAL A 168 -4.70 -7.29 -3.89
CA VAL A 168 -4.06 -6.64 -5.04
C VAL A 168 -5.10 -6.24 -6.08
N GLY A 169 -5.09 -4.99 -6.53
CA GLY A 169 -6.00 -4.45 -7.57
C GLY A 169 -5.34 -3.39 -8.44
N PHE A 170 -5.75 -3.30 -9.71
CA PHE A 170 -5.15 -2.46 -10.75
C PHE A 170 -5.38 -0.97 -10.55
N ALA A 171 -6.58 -0.56 -10.16
CA ALA A 171 -6.90 0.82 -9.81
C ALA A 171 -6.31 1.22 -8.45
N ALA A 172 -6.48 0.35 -7.47
CA ALA A 172 -5.95 0.49 -6.13
C ALA A 172 -5.74 -0.89 -5.50
N SER A 173 -4.69 -1.04 -4.70
CA SER A 173 -4.46 -2.21 -3.85
C SER A 173 -4.73 -1.85 -2.38
N GLN A 174 -4.90 -2.86 -1.52
CA GLN A 174 -5.23 -2.67 -0.10
C GLN A 174 -4.45 -3.64 0.78
N TYR A 175 -3.90 -3.13 1.87
CA TYR A 175 -3.27 -3.92 2.92
C TYR A 175 -4.05 -3.75 4.23
N GLN A 176 -4.58 -4.84 4.76
CA GLN A 176 -5.33 -4.85 6.00
C GLN A 176 -4.49 -5.45 7.12
N VAL A 177 -4.50 -4.80 8.28
CA VAL A 177 -3.71 -5.15 9.47
C VAL A 177 -4.64 -5.06 10.67
N LYS A 178 -4.73 -6.11 11.49
CA LYS A 178 -5.43 -6.07 12.78
C LYS A 178 -4.41 -6.21 13.90
N GLN A 179 -4.40 -5.27 14.83
CA GLN A 179 -3.49 -5.24 15.97
C GLN A 179 -4.26 -5.17 17.29
N GLU A 180 -3.73 -5.85 18.30
CA GLU A 180 -3.98 -5.54 19.71
C GLU A 180 -2.93 -4.49 20.14
N LEU A 181 -3.41 -3.41 20.75
CA LEU A 181 -2.62 -2.35 21.36
C LEU A 181 -2.81 -2.43 22.89
N THR A 182 -1.74 -2.36 23.67
CA THR A 182 -1.82 -2.33 25.15
C THR A 182 -1.06 -1.11 25.70
N ASP A 183 -1.69 -0.34 26.59
CA ASP A 183 -1.05 0.79 27.27
C ASP A 183 -0.21 0.36 28.49
N GLN A 184 0.47 1.32 29.13
CA GLN A 184 1.31 1.07 30.31
C GLN A 184 0.48 0.67 31.56
N ASP A 185 -0.81 1.02 31.60
CA ASP A 185 -1.76 0.60 32.64
C ASP A 185 -2.36 -0.80 32.34
N GLY A 186 -1.95 -1.45 31.24
CA GLY A 186 -2.42 -2.76 30.81
C GLY A 186 -3.77 -2.74 30.07
N ARG A 187 -4.37 -1.57 29.82
CA ARG A 187 -5.63 -1.46 29.05
C ARG A 187 -5.34 -1.87 27.61
N SER A 188 -6.19 -2.73 27.06
CA SER A 188 -5.99 -3.27 25.71
C SER A 188 -7.14 -2.92 24.77
N GLN A 189 -6.80 -2.43 23.58
CA GLN A 189 -7.71 -2.04 22.51
C GLN A 189 -7.31 -2.74 21.21
N SER A 190 -8.28 -3.30 20.48
CA SER A 190 -8.03 -3.84 19.14
C SER A 190 -8.38 -2.81 18.07
N VAL A 191 -7.50 -2.67 17.08
CA VAL A 191 -7.69 -1.80 15.92
C VAL A 191 -7.50 -2.56 14.62
N THR A 192 -8.19 -2.12 13.58
CA THR A 192 -7.93 -2.51 12.18
C THR A 192 -7.38 -1.30 11.45
N GLN A 193 -6.25 -1.44 10.76
CA GLN A 193 -5.72 -0.46 9.81
C GLN A 193 -5.87 -0.99 8.39
N LEU A 194 -6.22 -0.11 7.46
CA LEU A 194 -6.24 -0.36 6.02
C LEU A 194 -5.36 0.68 5.32
N PHE A 195 -4.32 0.22 4.63
CA PHE A 195 -3.42 1.04 3.84
C PHE A 195 -3.77 0.87 2.36
N VAL A 196 -4.18 1.96 1.70
CA VAL A 196 -4.73 1.96 0.34
C VAL A 196 -3.90 2.89 -0.57
N PRO A 197 -2.91 2.37 -1.31
CA PRO A 197 -2.29 3.07 -2.43
C PRO A 197 -3.26 3.23 -3.61
N VAL A 198 -3.51 4.47 -4.02
CA VAL A 198 -4.36 4.86 -5.16
C VAL A 198 -3.87 6.15 -5.82
N GLN A 199 -3.61 6.10 -7.13
CA GLN A 199 -3.25 7.24 -8.00
C GLN A 199 -2.33 8.31 -7.40
N GLY A 200 -1.16 7.87 -6.90
CA GLY A 200 -0.11 8.75 -6.37
C GLY A 200 -0.35 9.17 -4.92
N MET A 201 -1.18 8.44 -4.17
CA MET A 201 -1.59 8.77 -2.81
C MET A 201 -1.73 7.52 -1.95
N LEU A 202 -1.40 7.63 -0.67
CA LEU A 202 -1.69 6.59 0.32
C LEU A 202 -2.74 7.08 1.31
N LEU A 203 -3.89 6.39 1.35
CA LEU A 203 -4.86 6.53 2.44
C LEU A 203 -4.52 5.52 3.55
N ILE A 204 -4.53 5.97 4.79
CA ILE A 204 -4.41 5.13 6.00
C ILE A 204 -5.69 5.31 6.80
N ILE A 205 -6.54 4.29 6.78
CA ILE A 205 -7.82 4.24 7.48
C ILE A 205 -7.64 3.39 8.72
N THR A 206 -7.91 3.93 9.91
CA THR A 206 -7.81 3.19 11.18
C THR A 206 -9.19 3.10 11.83
N GLN A 207 -9.55 1.94 12.36
CA GLN A 207 -10.86 1.61 12.91
C GLN A 207 -10.69 0.94 14.30
N ALA A 208 -11.47 1.38 15.30
CA ALA A 208 -11.58 0.72 16.60
C ALA A 208 -12.55 -0.49 16.57
N GLN A 209 -12.55 -1.36 17.58
CA GLN A 209 -13.62 -2.37 17.68
C GLN A 209 -15.00 -1.71 17.90
N PRO A 210 -16.11 -2.40 17.58
CA PRO A 210 -17.46 -1.94 17.90
C PRO A 210 -17.58 -1.50 19.36
N GLY A 211 -18.18 -0.32 19.58
CA GLY A 211 -18.33 0.29 20.91
C GLY A 211 -17.09 1.03 21.45
N GLN A 212 -15.97 1.08 20.71
CA GLN A 212 -14.76 1.82 21.09
C GLN A 212 -14.51 3.03 20.18
N THR A 213 -13.69 3.97 20.65
CA THR A 213 -13.21 5.14 19.89
C THR A 213 -11.68 5.13 19.80
N LEU A 214 -11.11 5.95 18.93
CA LEU A 214 -9.66 6.13 18.79
C LEU A 214 -9.13 7.28 19.69
N LYS A 215 -9.89 7.64 20.73
CA LYS A 215 -9.58 8.75 21.64
C LYS A 215 -8.20 8.60 22.28
N GLY A 216 -7.41 9.67 22.21
CA GLY A 216 -6.02 9.69 22.70
C GLY A 216 -5.01 8.99 21.79
N LEU A 217 -5.44 8.16 20.84
CA LEU A 217 -4.54 7.49 19.91
C LEU A 217 -4.03 8.45 18.83
N ARG A 218 -2.80 8.22 18.38
CA ARG A 218 -2.11 8.99 17.35
C ARG A 218 -1.37 8.03 16.43
N TYR A 219 -1.29 8.32 15.14
CA TYR A 219 -0.40 7.64 14.21
C TYR A 219 0.86 8.48 14.03
N SER A 220 1.99 7.99 14.54
CA SER A 220 3.28 8.68 14.52
C SER A 220 4.11 8.18 13.33
N ILE A 221 4.50 9.07 12.39
CA ILE A 221 5.28 8.71 11.20
C ILE A 221 6.63 9.45 11.11
N PRO A 222 7.74 8.77 10.78
CA PRO A 222 9.06 9.37 10.64
C PRO A 222 9.34 9.83 9.19
N VAL A 223 9.77 11.09 9.02
CA VAL A 223 9.95 11.71 7.69
C VAL A 223 11.30 12.46 7.56
N PRO A 224 11.99 12.37 6.39
CA PRO A 224 13.25 13.06 6.14
C PRO A 224 13.04 14.57 5.82
N ALA A 225 12.54 15.30 6.81
CA ALA A 225 12.14 16.71 6.66
C ALA A 225 13.34 17.68 6.59
N VAL A 226 13.24 18.63 5.67
CA VAL A 226 14.10 19.82 5.55
C VAL A 226 13.42 21.05 6.17
N SER A 227 12.12 21.20 5.91
CA SER A 227 11.24 22.21 6.53
C SER A 227 9.78 21.75 6.48
N SER A 228 8.88 22.52 7.09
CA SER A 228 7.47 22.19 7.23
C SER A 228 6.58 23.43 7.25
N GLU A 229 5.38 23.32 6.68
CA GLU A 229 4.39 24.39 6.60
C GLU A 229 3.01 23.81 6.96
N ALA A 230 2.30 24.42 7.92
CA ALA A 230 0.94 24.02 8.29
C ALA A 230 -0.08 24.92 7.58
N SER A 231 -1.11 24.33 6.97
CA SER A 231 -2.16 25.04 6.24
C SER A 231 -3.51 24.34 6.38
N GLY A 232 -4.49 25.00 7.00
CA GLY A 232 -5.78 24.40 7.32
C GLY A 232 -5.63 23.14 8.19
N SER A 233 -6.23 22.02 7.76
CA SER A 233 -6.09 20.68 8.39
C SER A 233 -4.91 19.85 7.87
N SER A 234 -3.97 20.47 7.16
CA SER A 234 -2.90 19.81 6.41
C SER A 234 -1.51 20.28 6.83
N LEU A 235 -0.58 19.34 6.95
CA LEU A 235 0.83 19.60 7.24
C LEU A 235 1.68 19.21 6.02
N HIS A 236 2.45 20.15 5.50
CA HIS A 236 3.24 19.99 4.29
C HIS A 236 4.72 19.93 4.65
N ILE A 237 5.30 18.74 4.50
CA ILE A 237 6.72 18.50 4.75
C ILE A 237 7.49 18.75 3.45
N LYS A 238 8.58 19.51 3.51
CA LYS A 238 9.59 19.63 2.44
C LYS A 238 10.71 18.64 2.68
N GLN A 239 11.15 17.97 1.63
CA GLN A 239 12.15 16.90 1.69
C GLN A 239 13.08 17.01 0.48
N ASN A 240 14.36 16.65 0.63
CA ASN A 240 15.28 16.58 -0.50
C ASN A 240 15.15 15.21 -1.18
N ARG A 241 15.00 15.18 -2.51
CA ARG A 241 15.15 13.97 -3.32
C ARG A 241 16.52 13.36 -3.08
N LEU A 242 16.58 12.04 -2.85
CA LEU A 242 17.84 11.33 -2.65
C LEU A 242 18.75 11.47 -3.88
N ASN A 243 18.18 11.35 -5.09
CA ASN A 243 18.94 11.28 -6.33
C ASN A 243 19.59 12.60 -6.79
N ASN A 244 18.98 13.76 -6.55
CA ASN A 244 19.46 15.05 -7.05
C ASN A 244 19.39 16.23 -6.06
N LYS A 245 19.00 15.98 -4.79
CA LYS A 245 18.80 16.98 -3.72
C LYS A 245 17.77 18.10 -4.00
N GLN A 246 17.02 18.04 -5.10
CA GLN A 246 15.89 18.92 -5.38
C GLN A 246 14.81 18.75 -4.30
N GLN A 247 14.13 19.83 -3.91
CA GLN A 247 13.05 19.74 -2.93
C GLN A 247 11.76 19.19 -3.55
N VAL A 248 11.17 18.21 -2.88
CA VAL A 248 9.80 17.68 -3.07
C VAL A 248 8.96 17.92 -1.83
N SER A 249 7.67 17.61 -1.90
CA SER A 249 6.74 17.72 -0.78
C SER A 249 6.02 16.42 -0.47
N LEU A 250 5.63 16.27 0.80
CA LEU A 250 4.61 15.35 1.26
C LEU A 250 3.52 16.16 2.00
N SER A 251 2.29 16.15 1.49
CA SER A 251 1.13 16.61 2.26
C SER A 251 0.63 15.48 3.15
N ILE A 252 0.51 15.77 4.44
CA ILE A 252 -0.06 14.91 5.47
C ILE A 252 -1.38 15.56 5.87
N ASN A 253 -2.49 14.93 5.50
CA ASN A 253 -3.83 15.49 5.67
C ASN A 253 -4.62 14.60 6.62
N SER A 254 -5.18 15.18 7.68
CA SER A 254 -6.13 14.47 8.55
C SER A 254 -7.54 14.73 8.02
N LEU A 255 -8.18 13.71 7.46
CA LEU A 255 -9.51 13.81 6.84
C LEU A 255 -10.61 13.50 7.86
N VAL A 256 -10.34 12.56 8.77
CA VAL A 256 -11.17 12.27 9.96
C VAL A 256 -10.20 12.08 11.13
N GLY A 257 -10.09 13.07 12.01
CA GLY A 257 -9.12 13.08 13.10
C GLY A 257 -8.77 14.50 13.56
N GLY A 258 -7.64 14.65 14.26
CA GLY A 258 -7.07 15.94 14.64
C GLY A 258 -5.96 16.40 13.68
N MET A 259 -5.56 17.66 13.79
CA MET A 259 -4.48 18.27 13.00
C MET A 259 -3.15 17.51 13.19
N PRO A 260 -2.42 17.14 12.12
CA PRO A 260 -1.06 16.62 12.22
C PRO A 260 -0.11 17.64 12.84
N VAL A 261 0.70 17.21 13.81
CA VAL A 261 1.71 18.05 14.49
C VAL A 261 3.10 17.44 14.38
N ILE A 262 4.12 18.28 14.41
CA ILE A 262 5.52 17.84 14.53
C ILE A 262 5.84 17.66 16.01
N ARG A 263 6.55 16.59 16.35
CA ARG A 263 7.20 16.46 17.67
C ARG A 263 8.53 17.21 17.63
N ASP A 264 8.88 17.89 18.72
CA ASP A 264 10.16 18.60 18.85
C ASP A 264 11.37 17.66 18.79
N GLU A 265 11.15 16.38 19.12
CA GLU A 265 12.10 15.29 19.01
C GLU A 265 12.37 14.90 17.55
N LYS A 266 13.66 14.80 17.21
CA LYS A 266 14.14 14.15 16.00
C LYS A 266 14.71 12.78 16.35
N VAL A 267 14.36 11.76 15.57
CA VAL A 267 14.92 10.41 15.70
C VAL A 267 16.03 10.22 14.68
N GLU A 268 17.18 9.68 15.08
CA GLU A 268 18.24 9.30 14.14
C GLU A 268 17.88 7.97 13.44
N PRO A 269 18.23 7.80 12.15
CA PRO A 269 18.17 6.48 11.53
C PRO A 269 19.07 5.45 12.23
N TYR A 270 18.45 4.35 12.61
CA TYR A 270 19.02 3.25 13.37
C TYR A 270 19.97 2.40 12.51
N HIS A 271 19.74 2.31 11.21
CA HIS A 271 20.71 1.84 10.23
C HIS A 271 21.45 3.01 9.56
N ARG A 272 22.78 3.08 9.71
CA ARG A 272 23.59 4.30 9.42
C ARG A 272 24.48 4.27 8.18
N ALA A 273 24.62 3.15 7.46
CA ALA A 273 25.42 3.15 6.22
C ALA A 273 24.71 3.90 5.09
N THR A 274 25.48 4.17 4.03
CA THR A 274 25.08 4.71 2.73
C THR A 274 24.08 3.79 2.00
N VAL A 275 22.83 3.73 2.50
CA VAL A 275 21.68 3.06 1.85
C VAL A 275 21.49 3.64 0.47
N GLN A 276 21.54 2.75 -0.55
CA GLN A 276 21.84 2.85 -3.78
C GLN A 276 20.68 2.47 -4.79
N ILE A 277 20.00 3.49 -5.33
CA ILE A 277 18.89 3.31 -6.27
C ILE A 277 19.47 2.93 -7.64
N GLY A 278 19.71 1.64 -7.84
CA GLY A 278 20.29 1.08 -9.06
C GLY A 278 21.80 1.30 -9.20
N SER A 279 22.25 2.54 -9.44
CA SER A 279 23.66 2.87 -9.75
C SER A 279 24.36 3.92 -8.87
N PRO A 280 23.72 5.01 -8.39
CA PRO A 280 24.38 6.00 -7.54
C PRO A 280 24.19 5.68 -6.05
N ARG A 281 25.23 5.92 -5.24
CA ARG A 281 25.19 5.80 -3.77
C ARG A 281 24.69 7.09 -3.12
N PHE A 282 24.05 6.96 -1.96
CA PHE A 282 23.38 8.04 -1.24
C PHE A 282 23.56 7.86 0.27
N ASP A 283 23.76 8.95 0.99
CA ASP A 283 23.79 8.90 2.45
C ASP A 283 22.36 8.84 3.01
N THR A 284 22.17 8.11 4.12
CA THR A 284 20.91 8.15 4.86
C THR A 284 20.66 9.55 5.43
N PRO A 285 19.38 9.93 5.66
CA PRO A 285 19.08 11.09 6.48
C PRO A 285 19.82 10.98 7.82
N LYS A 286 20.46 12.05 8.30
CA LYS A 286 21.13 11.99 9.63
C LYS A 286 20.15 12.12 10.79
N ALA A 287 18.94 12.63 10.52
CA ALA A 287 17.85 12.76 11.46
C ALA A 287 16.52 12.76 10.68
N LEU A 288 15.46 12.30 11.34
CA LEU A 288 14.10 12.27 10.85
C LEU A 288 13.21 13.08 11.81
N THR A 289 12.29 13.86 11.26
CA THR A 289 11.24 14.51 12.04
C THR A 289 10.10 13.52 12.25
N VAL A 290 9.56 13.44 13.46
CA VAL A 290 8.36 12.64 13.74
C VAL A 290 7.12 13.53 13.60
N VAL A 291 6.17 13.11 12.75
CA VAL A 291 4.85 13.72 12.63
C VAL A 291 3.84 12.85 13.36
N ASP A 292 3.14 13.44 14.31
CA ASP A 292 2.10 12.84 15.11
C ASP A 292 0.71 13.24 14.59
N ILE A 293 -0.10 12.25 14.23
CA ILE A 293 -1.40 12.47 13.59
C ILE A 293 -2.51 11.97 14.54
N PRO A 294 -3.24 12.87 15.25
CA PRO A 294 -4.26 12.44 16.20
C PRO A 294 -5.43 11.74 15.49
N LEU A 295 -5.80 10.53 15.95
CA LEU A 295 -6.90 9.77 15.34
C LEU A 295 -8.28 10.30 15.78
N GLY A 296 -8.34 10.97 16.93
CA GLY A 296 -9.54 11.68 17.41
C GLY A 296 -10.59 10.77 18.05
N ASP A 297 -11.65 11.38 18.56
CA ASP A 297 -12.63 10.73 19.44
C ASP A 297 -13.69 9.89 18.71
N GLN A 298 -13.46 9.55 17.44
CA GLN A 298 -14.36 8.76 16.60
C GLN A 298 -13.97 7.27 16.59
N ALA A 299 -14.88 6.39 16.16
CA ALA A 299 -14.58 4.96 15.95
C ALA A 299 -13.67 4.71 14.73
N VAL A 300 -13.57 5.69 13.82
CA VAL A 300 -12.79 5.62 12.58
C VAL A 300 -12.00 6.91 12.39
N SER A 301 -10.76 6.78 11.91
CA SER A 301 -9.90 7.88 11.50
C SER A 301 -9.34 7.65 10.11
N VAL A 302 -9.08 8.73 9.37
CA VAL A 302 -8.61 8.71 7.98
C VAL A 302 -7.50 9.72 7.79
N ILE A 303 -6.33 9.24 7.35
CA ILE A 303 -5.15 10.03 7.03
C ILE A 303 -4.86 9.88 5.53
N ALA A 304 -4.56 10.97 4.84
CA ALA A 304 -4.12 10.94 3.44
C ALA A 304 -2.69 11.49 3.31
N LEU A 305 -1.80 10.69 2.71
CA LEU A 305 -0.41 11.04 2.40
C LEU A 305 -0.28 11.25 0.89
N VAL A 306 0.02 12.49 0.46
CA VAL A 306 0.04 12.91 -0.95
C VAL A 306 1.42 13.50 -1.30
N PRO A 307 2.27 12.79 -2.08
CA PRO A 307 3.62 13.25 -2.40
C PRO A 307 3.75 14.09 -3.68
N ASP A 308 4.97 14.58 -3.92
CA ASP A 308 5.43 15.37 -5.08
C ASP A 308 4.78 16.79 -5.16
N ALA A 309 5.02 17.55 -6.22
CA ALA A 309 4.49 18.92 -6.40
C ALA A 309 2.95 19.01 -6.29
N ASN A 310 2.27 17.90 -6.55
CA ASN A 310 0.82 17.70 -6.39
C ASN A 310 0.32 18.04 -4.98
N ALA A 311 1.20 17.97 -3.98
CA ALA A 311 0.96 18.41 -2.60
C ALA A 311 0.27 19.79 -2.50
N LYS A 312 0.62 20.74 -3.39
CA LYS A 312 -0.03 22.07 -3.45
C LYS A 312 -1.35 22.07 -4.22
N ALA A 313 -1.44 21.34 -5.34
CA ALA A 313 -2.70 21.18 -6.07
C ALA A 313 -3.78 20.53 -5.19
N TRP A 314 -3.38 19.60 -4.30
CA TRP A 314 -4.25 18.98 -3.32
C TRP A 314 -4.86 19.99 -2.32
N GLN A 315 -4.09 20.96 -1.82
CA GLN A 315 -4.60 22.02 -0.93
C GLN A 315 -5.75 22.80 -1.59
N SER A 316 -5.70 23.00 -2.91
CA SER A 316 -6.74 23.72 -3.67
C SER A 316 -7.95 22.88 -4.09
N ARG A 317 -7.98 21.57 -3.78
CA ARG A 317 -9.03 20.65 -4.22
C ARG A 317 -9.87 20.18 -3.04
N GLN A 318 -11.19 20.05 -3.25
CA GLN A 318 -12.09 19.60 -2.21
C GLN A 318 -11.94 18.09 -1.99
N VAL A 319 -11.44 17.70 -0.81
CA VAL A 319 -11.68 16.38 -0.25
C VAL A 319 -12.98 16.43 0.54
N LYS A 320 -13.88 15.47 0.33
CA LYS A 320 -15.17 15.36 1.02
C LYS A 320 -15.25 14.01 1.71
N THR A 321 -15.39 14.02 3.03
CA THR A 321 -15.65 12.83 3.84
C THR A 321 -17.08 12.89 4.38
N GLN A 322 -17.88 11.88 4.10
CA GLN A 322 -19.23 11.72 4.64
C GLN A 322 -19.32 10.39 5.40
N TYR A 323 -19.80 10.46 6.64
CA TYR A 323 -20.02 9.29 7.49
C TYR A 323 -21.52 9.09 7.72
N VAL A 324 -22.03 7.87 7.48
CA VAL A 324 -23.45 7.54 7.57
C VAL A 324 -23.63 6.18 8.25
N GLY A 325 -23.96 6.18 9.54
CA GLY A 325 -24.19 4.96 10.33
C GLY A 325 -22.92 4.12 10.52
N ASN A 326 -22.76 3.08 9.71
CA ASN A 326 -21.59 2.19 9.68
C ASN A 326 -20.83 2.27 8.33
N ARG A 327 -20.98 3.40 7.61
CA ARG A 327 -20.45 3.62 6.27
C ARG A 327 -19.59 4.88 6.22
N LEU A 328 -18.46 4.79 5.55
CA LEU A 328 -17.58 5.91 5.20
C LEU A 328 -17.59 6.11 3.69
N HIS A 329 -17.75 7.35 3.26
CA HIS A 329 -17.55 7.78 1.88
C HIS A 329 -16.47 8.88 1.85
N ILE A 330 -15.49 8.74 0.95
CA ILE A 330 -14.46 9.75 0.67
C ILE A 330 -14.48 10.04 -0.83
N THR A 331 -14.81 11.27 -1.22
CA THR A 331 -14.55 11.79 -2.57
C THR A 331 -13.30 12.66 -2.53
N CYS A 332 -12.35 12.45 -3.42
CA CYS A 332 -11.11 13.23 -3.50
C CYS A 332 -10.56 13.31 -4.94
N MET A 333 -9.66 14.25 -5.23
CA MET A 333 -9.25 14.59 -6.60
C MET A 333 -7.75 14.39 -6.83
N THR A 334 -7.36 13.23 -7.40
CA THR A 334 -5.98 12.77 -7.59
C THR A 334 -5.07 13.86 -8.16
N PRO A 335 -3.76 13.84 -7.88
CA PRO A 335 -2.73 14.58 -8.62
C PRO A 335 -3.11 15.00 -10.04
N GLU A 336 -3.52 14.04 -10.87
CA GLU A 336 -3.73 14.17 -12.32
C GLU A 336 -5.15 14.69 -12.71
N ASN A 337 -5.93 15.19 -11.75
CA ASN A 337 -7.33 15.67 -11.85
C ASN A 337 -8.42 14.58 -12.00
N GLN A 338 -8.10 13.32 -11.72
CA GLN A 338 -9.12 12.27 -11.67
C GLN A 338 -9.88 12.33 -10.34
N GLN A 339 -11.18 12.05 -10.33
CA GLN A 339 -11.93 11.83 -9.10
C GLN A 339 -11.65 10.41 -8.59
N VAL A 340 -11.47 10.26 -7.28
CA VAL A 340 -11.43 8.98 -6.58
C VAL A 340 -12.52 8.99 -5.52
N ASP A 341 -13.48 8.09 -5.69
CA ASP A 341 -14.53 7.81 -4.72
C ASP A 341 -14.23 6.49 -4.02
N LEU A 342 -14.14 6.56 -2.69
CA LEU A 342 -13.92 5.42 -1.82
C LEU A 342 -15.14 5.26 -0.91
N HIS A 343 -15.82 4.12 -1.04
CA HIS A 343 -16.90 3.73 -0.14
C HIS A 343 -16.47 2.54 0.71
N MET A 344 -16.72 2.57 2.01
CA MET A 344 -16.44 1.46 2.92
C MET A 344 -17.62 1.23 3.84
N ALA A 345 -17.92 -0.05 4.10
CA ALA A 345 -18.81 -0.47 5.18
C ALA A 345 -17.97 -1.17 6.25
N PHE A 346 -18.23 -0.86 7.52
CA PHE A 346 -17.53 -1.47 8.65
C PHE A 346 -18.19 -2.76 9.16
N GLU A 347 -19.40 -3.06 8.67
CA GLU A 347 -20.21 -4.22 9.01
C GLU A 347 -20.91 -4.78 7.74
N PRO A 348 -21.43 -6.02 7.73
CA PRO A 348 -22.16 -6.57 6.60
C PRO A 348 -23.42 -5.76 6.25
N ILE A 349 -23.55 -5.36 4.99
CA ILE A 349 -24.73 -4.66 4.45
C ILE A 349 -25.08 -5.20 3.06
N ALA A 350 -26.36 -5.08 2.67
CA ALA A 350 -26.84 -5.61 1.39
C ALA A 350 -26.29 -4.87 0.17
N GLU A 351 -26.09 -3.54 0.24
CA GLU A 351 -25.63 -2.71 -0.87
C GLU A 351 -24.91 -1.43 -0.41
N LEU A 352 -23.87 -1.03 -1.14
CA LEU A 352 -23.10 0.20 -0.97
C LEU A 352 -22.65 0.74 -2.33
N ALA A 353 -23.08 1.94 -2.73
CA ALA A 353 -22.67 2.57 -3.99
C ALA A 353 -22.81 1.64 -5.23
N GLY A 354 -23.92 0.91 -5.31
CA GLY A 354 -24.19 -0.06 -6.37
C GLY A 354 -23.38 -1.37 -6.28
N VAL A 355 -22.51 -1.54 -5.28
CA VAL A 355 -21.87 -2.81 -4.95
C VAL A 355 -22.80 -3.63 -4.05
N GLU A 356 -23.24 -4.79 -4.53
CA GLU A 356 -24.05 -5.72 -3.73
C GLU A 356 -23.15 -6.55 -2.81
N ASN A 357 -23.54 -6.67 -1.53
CA ASN A 357 -22.85 -7.43 -0.48
C ASN A 357 -21.32 -7.16 -0.45
N PRO A 358 -20.88 -5.90 -0.24
CA PRO A 358 -19.47 -5.57 -0.08
C PRO A 358 -18.85 -6.28 1.13
N LEU A 359 -17.57 -6.64 1.02
CA LEU A 359 -16.80 -7.19 2.13
C LEU A 359 -16.49 -6.10 3.18
N PRO A 360 -16.89 -6.28 4.46
CA PRO A 360 -16.66 -5.28 5.50
C PRO A 360 -15.18 -4.99 5.75
N GLY A 361 -14.86 -3.73 6.06
CA GLY A 361 -13.50 -3.27 6.33
C GLY A 361 -12.59 -3.21 5.09
N LEU A 362 -13.13 -3.43 3.89
CA LEU A 362 -12.44 -3.22 2.61
C LEU A 362 -13.08 -2.06 1.83
N ALA A 363 -12.22 -1.28 1.18
CA ALA A 363 -12.63 -0.14 0.39
C ALA A 363 -13.18 -0.60 -0.98
N GLN A 364 -14.30 -0.01 -1.40
CA GLN A 364 -14.82 -0.07 -2.76
C GLN A 364 -14.38 1.23 -3.43
N ILE A 365 -13.55 1.14 -4.45
CA ILE A 365 -12.80 2.29 -4.99
C ILE A 365 -13.16 2.45 -6.45
N PHE A 366 -13.52 3.68 -6.83
CA PHE A 366 -13.81 4.09 -8.19
C PHE A 366 -12.89 5.24 -8.56
N ILE A 367 -12.42 5.24 -9.81
CA ILE A 367 -11.58 6.28 -10.39
C ILE A 367 -12.28 6.79 -11.64
N GLN A 368 -12.54 8.10 -11.70
CA GLN A 368 -13.17 8.74 -12.83
C GLN A 368 -12.30 9.86 -13.40
N ASP A 369 -12.26 9.97 -14.73
CA ASP A 369 -11.69 11.12 -15.44
C ASP A 369 -12.79 11.76 -16.27
N GLN A 370 -13.03 13.07 -16.10
CA GLN A 370 -14.14 13.79 -16.75
C GLN A 370 -15.50 13.06 -16.63
N ASN A 371 -15.79 12.53 -15.44
CA ASN A 371 -16.94 11.69 -15.09
C ASN A 371 -17.00 10.28 -15.74
N GLN A 372 -16.04 9.91 -16.60
CA GLN A 372 -15.95 8.55 -17.15
C GLN A 372 -15.17 7.63 -16.20
N LEU A 373 -15.67 6.44 -15.89
CA LEU A 373 -14.97 5.48 -15.02
C LEU A 373 -13.72 4.92 -15.71
N THR A 374 -12.53 5.39 -15.31
CA THR A 374 -11.23 4.95 -15.81
C THR A 374 -10.59 3.85 -14.97
N GLY A 375 -11.12 3.54 -13.78
CA GLY A 375 -10.66 2.41 -12.99
C GLY A 375 -11.54 2.09 -11.79
N PHE A 376 -11.42 0.87 -11.26
CA PHE A 376 -12.09 0.47 -10.02
C PHE A 376 -11.38 -0.69 -9.30
N THR A 377 -11.60 -0.80 -7.99
CA THR A 377 -11.30 -1.99 -7.17
C THR A 377 -12.50 -2.27 -6.27
N VAL A 378 -13.14 -3.41 -6.45
CA VAL A 378 -14.36 -3.80 -5.72
C VAL A 378 -14.20 -5.20 -5.11
N HIS A 379 -14.74 -5.34 -3.91
CA HIS A 379 -14.75 -6.55 -3.09
C HIS A 379 -16.20 -6.87 -2.70
N GLY A 380 -16.97 -7.52 -3.58
CA GLY A 380 -18.41 -7.72 -3.41
C GLY A 380 -19.00 -8.78 -4.35
N LYS A 381 -20.32 -9.00 -4.29
CA LYS A 381 -21.03 -9.97 -5.16
C LYS A 381 -21.37 -9.41 -6.54
N ALA A 382 -21.70 -8.13 -6.64
CA ALA A 382 -22.02 -7.50 -7.92
C ALA A 382 -21.60 -6.02 -7.88
N MET A 383 -21.54 -5.41 -9.06
CA MET A 383 -21.36 -3.96 -9.21
C MET A 383 -22.31 -3.45 -10.29
N LYS A 384 -23.07 -2.42 -9.93
CA LYS A 384 -23.89 -1.61 -10.82
C LYS A 384 -23.42 -0.17 -10.68
N LEU A 385 -23.12 0.49 -11.80
CA LEU A 385 -22.79 1.91 -11.84
C LEU A 385 -23.68 2.54 -12.92
N GLU A 386 -24.32 3.66 -12.58
CA GLU A 386 -25.16 4.44 -13.50
C GLU A 386 -26.28 3.61 -14.19
N GLY A 387 -26.78 2.58 -13.50
CA GLY A 387 -27.79 1.64 -13.99
C GLY A 387 -27.23 0.46 -14.80
N GLN A 388 -26.02 0.57 -15.35
CA GLN A 388 -25.32 -0.54 -16.01
C GLN A 388 -24.83 -1.55 -14.96
N THR A 389 -25.08 -2.84 -15.20
CA THR A 389 -24.42 -3.92 -14.43
C THR A 389 -23.05 -4.20 -15.05
N TRP A 390 -22.01 -4.26 -14.22
CA TRP A 390 -20.62 -4.52 -14.64
C TRP A 390 -20.21 -5.97 -14.34
N PHE A 391 -20.53 -6.50 -13.16
CA PHE A 391 -20.38 -7.93 -12.86
C PHE A 391 -21.44 -8.45 -11.88
N LYS A 392 -21.61 -9.78 -11.84
CA LYS A 392 -22.33 -10.54 -10.79
C LYS A 392 -21.56 -11.82 -10.43
N ALA A 393 -21.67 -12.27 -9.19
CA ALA A 393 -21.04 -13.47 -8.64
C ALA A 393 -21.88 -14.06 -7.49
N ALA A 394 -21.85 -15.39 -7.32
CA ALA A 394 -22.64 -16.08 -6.29
C ALA A 394 -22.17 -15.77 -4.85
N SER A 395 -20.87 -15.57 -4.68
CA SER A 395 -20.18 -15.19 -3.45
C SER A 395 -19.38 -13.90 -3.67
N PRO A 396 -19.04 -13.12 -2.63
CA PRO A 396 -18.18 -11.96 -2.81
C PRO A 396 -16.83 -12.37 -3.41
N ILE A 397 -16.36 -11.59 -4.38
CA ILE A 397 -15.05 -11.75 -5.03
C ILE A 397 -14.30 -10.41 -5.01
N SER A 398 -12.99 -10.45 -5.26
CA SER A 398 -12.23 -9.25 -5.58
C SER A 398 -12.14 -9.12 -7.11
N ILE A 399 -12.47 -7.94 -7.61
CA ILE A 399 -12.39 -7.59 -9.03
C ILE A 399 -11.88 -6.17 -9.16
N SER A 400 -10.97 -5.94 -10.11
CA SER A 400 -10.40 -4.61 -10.34
C SER A 400 -10.10 -4.40 -11.80
N GLY A 401 -10.48 -3.24 -12.32
CA GLY A 401 -10.20 -2.82 -13.69
C GLY A 401 -9.44 -1.51 -13.75
N LEU A 402 -8.71 -1.29 -14.83
CA LEU A 402 -8.03 -0.03 -15.16
C LEU A 402 -8.03 0.19 -16.67
N GLN A 403 -8.49 1.36 -17.11
CA GLN A 403 -8.43 1.83 -18.49
C GLN A 403 -7.06 2.47 -18.78
N MET A 404 -6.58 2.32 -20.01
CA MET A 404 -5.25 2.74 -20.47
C MET A 404 -5.33 3.25 -21.92
N SER A 405 -4.29 3.94 -22.38
CA SER A 405 -4.23 4.51 -23.75
C SER A 405 -4.34 3.48 -24.89
N GLN A 406 -4.02 2.20 -24.63
CA GLN A 406 -4.08 1.09 -25.61
C GLN A 406 -5.20 0.08 -25.33
N GLY A 407 -6.09 0.32 -24.35
CA GLY A 407 -7.13 -0.63 -23.96
C GLY A 407 -7.50 -0.56 -22.48
N SER A 408 -7.68 -1.70 -21.82
CA SER A 408 -7.93 -1.80 -20.37
C SER A 408 -7.45 -3.14 -19.82
N ILE A 409 -7.31 -3.25 -18.50
CA ILE A 409 -6.91 -4.49 -17.81
C ILE A 409 -7.95 -4.83 -16.75
N LEU A 410 -8.23 -6.13 -16.55
CA LEU A 410 -9.19 -6.63 -15.57
C LEU A 410 -8.60 -7.82 -14.80
N GLN A 411 -8.68 -7.81 -13.48
CA GLN A 411 -8.34 -8.94 -12.60
C GLN A 411 -9.59 -9.45 -11.90
N VAL A 412 -9.76 -10.77 -11.83
CA VAL A 412 -10.93 -11.41 -11.20
C VAL A 412 -10.46 -12.58 -10.33
N THR A 413 -10.79 -12.58 -9.03
CA THR A 413 -10.31 -13.61 -8.08
C THR A 413 -11.26 -14.79 -7.86
N GLY A 414 -12.27 -14.98 -8.72
CA GLY A 414 -13.25 -16.05 -8.59
C GLY A 414 -14.21 -16.13 -9.78
N LYS A 415 -15.30 -16.91 -9.65
CA LYS A 415 -16.33 -17.00 -10.69
C LYS A 415 -17.16 -15.71 -10.76
N ALA A 416 -17.41 -15.22 -11.97
CA ALA A 416 -18.33 -14.11 -12.22
C ALA A 416 -19.00 -14.24 -13.60
N THR A 417 -20.20 -13.66 -13.70
CA THR A 417 -20.81 -13.19 -14.94
C THR A 417 -20.25 -11.79 -15.20
N LEU A 418 -19.47 -11.65 -16.27
CA LEU A 418 -18.87 -10.38 -16.70
C LEU A 418 -19.74 -9.76 -17.80
N TYR A 419 -20.10 -8.49 -17.64
CA TYR A 419 -20.80 -7.67 -18.63
C TYR A 419 -19.80 -6.74 -19.35
N PRO A 420 -20.17 -5.95 -20.38
CA PRO A 420 -19.24 -5.01 -20.99
C PRO A 420 -18.73 -3.96 -19.98
N PHE A 421 -17.40 -3.92 -19.79
CA PHE A 421 -16.69 -2.93 -18.96
C PHE A 421 -16.32 -1.70 -19.80
N TRP A 422 -15.45 -1.92 -20.79
CA TRP A 422 -14.95 -0.91 -21.74
C TRP A 422 -14.83 -1.45 -23.18
N SER A 423 -15.18 -2.72 -23.41
CA SER A 423 -15.09 -3.41 -24.70
C SER A 423 -16.07 -4.58 -24.72
N THR A 424 -16.44 -5.06 -25.92
CA THR A 424 -17.27 -6.26 -26.14
C THR A 424 -16.49 -7.56 -26.07
N SER A 425 -15.14 -7.51 -26.08
CA SER A 425 -14.29 -8.70 -25.91
C SER A 425 -12.96 -8.43 -25.19
N ALA A 426 -12.34 -9.48 -24.67
CA ALA A 426 -11.05 -9.48 -23.97
C ALA A 426 -10.16 -10.61 -24.50
N ARG A 427 -8.88 -10.60 -24.12
CA ARG A 427 -7.98 -11.76 -24.14
C ARG A 427 -7.45 -12.04 -22.73
N SER A 428 -7.40 -13.30 -22.35
CA SER A 428 -6.63 -13.76 -21.20
C SER A 428 -5.17 -13.36 -21.34
N LEU A 429 -4.53 -12.92 -20.26
CA LEU A 429 -3.07 -12.75 -20.29
C LEU A 429 -2.31 -14.03 -19.89
N ILE A 430 -3.01 -15.03 -19.35
CA ILE A 430 -2.40 -16.26 -18.83
C ILE A 430 -2.27 -17.33 -19.94
N ASP A 431 -3.25 -17.39 -20.84
CA ASP A 431 -3.35 -18.41 -21.91
C ASP A 431 -3.79 -17.84 -23.28
N ASN A 432 -3.86 -16.50 -23.42
CA ASN A 432 -4.23 -15.79 -24.65
C ASN A 432 -5.63 -16.11 -25.23
N GLN A 433 -6.50 -16.81 -24.49
CA GLN A 433 -7.86 -17.11 -24.94
C GLN A 433 -8.70 -15.84 -25.07
N GLN A 434 -9.43 -15.69 -26.18
CA GLN A 434 -10.39 -14.60 -26.36
C GLN A 434 -11.70 -14.89 -25.63
N VAL A 435 -12.28 -13.85 -25.03
CA VAL A 435 -13.56 -13.89 -24.29
C VAL A 435 -14.48 -12.82 -24.88
N ILE A 436 -15.74 -13.15 -25.16
CA ILE A 436 -16.76 -12.22 -25.66
C ILE A 436 -17.80 -12.01 -24.56
N PHE A 437 -18.23 -10.77 -24.32
CA PHE A 437 -19.19 -10.44 -23.25
C PHE A 437 -20.64 -10.41 -23.75
N PRO A 438 -21.63 -10.76 -22.90
CA PRO A 438 -21.48 -11.23 -21.52
C PRO A 438 -21.04 -12.71 -21.44
N HIS A 439 -20.23 -13.05 -20.44
CA HIS A 439 -19.74 -14.42 -20.24
C HIS A 439 -19.75 -14.81 -18.76
N GLU A 440 -20.26 -16.00 -18.45
CA GLU A 440 -20.06 -16.64 -17.15
C GLU A 440 -18.78 -17.48 -17.19
N GLN A 441 -17.82 -17.23 -16.30
CA GLN A 441 -16.56 -17.99 -16.30
C GLN A 441 -16.23 -18.63 -14.95
N THR A 442 -15.78 -19.88 -15.00
CA THR A 442 -15.33 -20.67 -13.85
C THR A 442 -13.83 -20.53 -13.69
N HIS A 443 -13.40 -19.59 -12.86
CA HIS A 443 -11.98 -19.25 -12.72
C HIS A 443 -11.33 -19.75 -11.44
N ARG A 444 -10.15 -20.36 -11.59
CA ARG A 444 -9.05 -20.19 -10.63
C ARG A 444 -8.49 -18.77 -10.86
N ALA A 445 -8.08 -18.07 -9.80
CA ALA A 445 -7.77 -16.63 -9.86
C ALA A 445 -6.87 -16.23 -11.06
N GLY A 446 -7.32 -15.26 -11.85
CA GLY A 446 -6.73 -14.94 -13.16
C GLY A 446 -6.88 -13.48 -13.60
N ARG A 447 -6.22 -13.11 -14.70
CA ARG A 447 -6.07 -11.72 -15.17
C ARG A 447 -6.20 -11.62 -16.69
N TRP A 448 -6.83 -10.55 -17.15
CA TRP A 448 -7.41 -10.37 -18.49
C TRP A 448 -7.03 -8.98 -19.02
N TRP A 449 -6.88 -8.88 -20.33
CA TRP A 449 -6.60 -7.64 -21.05
C TRP A 449 -7.68 -7.40 -22.08
N LEU A 450 -8.30 -6.24 -21.98
CA LEU A 450 -9.33 -5.74 -22.88
C LEU A 450 -8.61 -4.88 -23.92
N LYS A 451 -8.43 -5.36 -25.15
CA LYS A 451 -8.26 -4.40 -26.23
C LYS A 451 -9.65 -3.81 -26.54
N SER A 452 -9.73 -2.50 -26.74
CA SER A 452 -10.81 -1.96 -27.56
C SER A 452 -10.70 -2.58 -28.95
N ALA A 453 -11.83 -2.92 -29.57
CA ALA A 453 -11.84 -3.10 -31.01
C ALA A 453 -11.52 -1.74 -31.65
N ASP A 454 -10.72 -1.76 -32.72
CA ASP A 454 -10.48 -0.61 -33.59
C ASP A 454 -11.65 -0.43 -34.57
#